data_AF-A0A6J4P5Z5-F1
#
_entry.id   AF-A0A6J4P5Z5-F1
#
_cell.length_a   1.000
_cell.length_b   1.000
_cell.length_c   1.000
_cell.angle_alpha   90.00
_cell.angle_beta   90.00
_cell.angle_gamma   90.00
#
_symmetry.space_group_name_H-M   'P 1'
#
loop_
_entity.id
_entity.type
_entity.pdbx_description
1 polymer ?
#
loop_
_entity_poly.entity_id
_entity_poly.type
_entity_poly.pdbx_seq_one_letter_code
_entity_poly.pdbx_strand_id
1 'polypeptide(L)' 'MNGMIVGYEPGGGGHHGVAALRIQEGEPTDITVDTLATAEHVIRWMEGVSAVVGLGIDTLSC' A
#
# COMPACT_ATOMS: atom_id res chain seq x y z
N MET A 1 -8.94 -13.18 -10.98
CA MET A 1 -9.34 -12.40 -9.77
C MET A 1 -9.01 -10.95 -10.04
N ASN A 2 -9.90 -10.02 -9.70
CA ASN A 2 -9.68 -8.59 -9.90
C ASN A 2 -9.68 -7.89 -8.55
N GLY A 3 -8.79 -6.91 -8.35
CA GLY A 3 -8.73 -6.15 -7.11
C GLY A 3 -7.38 -5.46 -6.90
N MET A 4 -7.20 -4.92 -5.71
CA MET A 4 -6.00 -4.23 -5.27
C MET A 4 -5.34 -4.98 -4.12
N ILE A 5 -4.03 -5.20 -4.20
CA ILE A 5 -3.22 -5.59 -3.03
C ILE A 5 -2.51 -4.33 -2.56
N VAL A 6 -2.64 -4.01 -1.28
CA VAL A 6 -2.03 -2.82 -0.68
C VAL A 6 -0.83 -3.24 0.18
N GLY A 7 0.25 -2.47 0.12
CA GLY A 7 1.44 -2.63 0.95
C GLY A 7 1.64 -1.41 1.84
N TYR A 8 2.09 -1.64 3.08
CA TYR A 8 2.48 -0.60 4.03
C TYR A 8 3.76 -0.98 4.77
N GLU A 9 4.71 -0.06 4.76
CA GLU A 9 5.96 -0.13 5.53
C GLU A 9 5.99 1.07 6.50
N PRO A 10 5.83 0.85 7.82
CA PRO A 10 6.08 1.85 8.83
C PRO A 10 7.60 2.10 8.93
N GLY A 11 8.07 3.17 8.28
CA GLY A 11 9.50 3.43 8.14
C GLY A 11 10.08 4.43 9.14
N GLY A 12 11.27 4.10 9.66
CA GLY A 12 12.02 4.96 10.57
C GLY A 12 12.48 6.27 9.91
N GLY A 13 12.68 7.33 10.72
CA GLY A 13 13.12 8.64 10.23
C GLY A 13 11.98 9.57 9.77
N GLY A 14 10.73 9.27 10.15
CA GLY A 14 9.58 10.18 9.97
C GLY A 14 8.88 10.07 8.62
N HIS A 15 8.99 8.92 7.94
CA HIS A 15 8.38 8.68 6.63
C HIS A 15 7.81 7.25 6.56
N HIS A 16 6.80 7.04 5.73
CA HIS A 16 6.05 5.79 5.64
C HIS A 16 5.92 5.38 4.17
N GLY A 17 6.32 4.16 3.82
CA GLY A 17 6.15 3.61 2.49
C GLY A 17 4.75 3.03 2.29
N VAL A 18 4.11 3.32 1.15
CA VAL A 18 2.86 2.66 0.73
C VAL A 18 2.95 2.19 -0.72
N ALA A 19 2.22 1.12 -1.03
CA ALA A 19 2.12 0.57 -2.38
C ALA A 19 0.70 0.05 -2.67
N ALA A 20 0.25 0.16 -3.91
CA ALA A 20 -1.00 -0.42 -4.40
C ALA A 20 -0.73 -1.15 -5.72
N LEU A 21 -0.88 -2.48 -5.70
CA LEU A 21 -0.74 -3.37 -6.83
C LEU A 21 -2.13 -3.72 -7.38
N ARG A 22 -2.37 -3.43 -8.66
CA ARG A 22 -3.60 -3.80 -9.36
C ARG A 22 -3.48 -5.20 -9.96
N ILE A 23 -4.45 -6.05 -9.64
CA ILE A 23 -4.61 -7.37 -10.26
C ILE A 23 -5.81 -7.33 -11.21
N GLN A 24 -5.60 -7.75 -12.46
CA GLN A 24 -6.65 -7.96 -13.45
C GLN A 24 -6.52 -9.37 -14.04
N GLU A 25 -7.62 -10.11 -14.06
CA GLU A 25 -7.69 -11.48 -14.57
C GLU A 25 -6.72 -12.46 -13.86
N GLY A 26 -6.33 -12.14 -12.63
CA GLY A 26 -5.37 -12.92 -11.85
C GLY A 26 -3.91 -12.51 -12.03
N GLU A 27 -3.63 -11.57 -12.94
CA GLU A 27 -2.28 -11.10 -13.24
C GLU A 27 -2.04 -9.69 -12.67
N PRO A 28 -0.84 -9.40 -12.12
CA PRO A 28 -0.44 -8.04 -11.78
C PRO A 28 -0.31 -7.18 -13.03
N THR A 29 -0.91 -5.98 -13.00
CA THR A 29 -0.97 -5.09 -14.18
C THR A 29 -0.33 -3.73 -13.96
N ASP A 30 -0.40 -3.21 -12.73
CA ASP A 30 0.13 -1.89 -12.40
C ASP A 30 0.52 -1.83 -10.91
N ILE A 31 1.54 -1.04 -10.59
CA ILE A 31 1.92 -0.75 -9.22
C ILE A 31 2.11 0.76 -9.06
N THR A 32 1.43 1.32 -8.06
CA THR A 32 1.67 2.68 -7.60
C THR A 32 2.34 2.64 -6.24
N VAL A 33 3.35 3.47 -6.03
CA VAL A 33 4.07 3.60 -4.75
C VAL A 33 4.11 5.05 -4.33
N ASP A 34 4.13 5.30 -3.02
CA ASP A 34 4.27 6.64 -2.46
C ASP A 34 5.04 6.59 -1.13
N THR A 35 5.55 7.74 -0.69
CA THR A 35 6.19 7.93 0.60
C THR A 35 5.53 9.08 1.34
N LEU A 36 4.93 8.78 2.49
CA LEU A 36 4.06 9.68 3.22
C LEU A 36 4.69 10.07 4.56
N ALA A 37 4.48 11.32 4.99
CA ALA A 37 5.14 11.83 6.20
C ALA A 37 4.55 11.31 7.52
N THR A 38 3.30 10.83 7.53
CA THR A 38 2.64 10.39 8.77
C THR A 38 1.74 9.19 8.55
N ALA A 39 1.48 8.44 9.62
CA ALA A 39 0.52 7.34 9.61
C ALA A 39 -0.90 7.80 9.24
N GLU A 40 -1.32 9.02 9.61
CA GLU A 40 -2.63 9.56 9.21
C GLU A 40 -2.73 9.76 7.70
N HIS A 41 -1.64 10.19 7.05
CA HIS A 41 -1.62 10.26 5.59
C HIS A 41 -1.68 8.88 4.96
N VAL A 42 -1.03 7.87 5.54
CA VAL A 42 -1.15 6.47 5.10
C VAL A 42 -2.60 6.01 5.14
N ILE A 43 -3.30 6.25 6.27
CA ILE A 43 -4.71 5.86 6.43
C ILE A 43 -5.57 6.51 5.35
N ARG A 44 -5.44 7.83 5.15
CA ARG A 44 -6.19 8.56 4.11
C ARG A 44 -5.89 8.06 2.70
N TRP A 45 -4.64 7.72 2.43
CA TRP A 45 -4.24 7.15 1.14
C TRP A 45 -4.91 5.78 0.92
N MET A 46 -4.93 4.92 1.94
CA MET A 46 -5.58 3.60 1.87
C MET A 46 -7.10 3.68 1.71
N GLU A 47 -7.75 4.66 2.35
CA GLU A 47 -9.20 4.92 2.17
C GLU A 47 -9.56 5.24 0.71
N GLY A 48 -8.62 5.77 -0.07
CA GLY A 48 -8.78 6.03 -1.50
C GLY A 48 -8.70 4.78 -2.39
N VAL A 49 -8.28 3.63 -1.86
CA VAL A 49 -8.10 2.39 -2.63
C VAL A 49 -9.36 1.54 -2.57
N SER A 50 -10.02 1.36 -3.71
CA SER A 50 -11.20 0.49 -3.84
C SER A 50 -10.82 -0.96 -4.15
N ALA A 51 -11.71 -1.90 -3.80
CA ALA A 51 -11.58 -3.33 -4.12
C ALA A 51 -10.29 -3.98 -3.58
N VAL A 52 -9.90 -3.62 -2.35
CA VAL A 52 -8.77 -4.24 -1.66
C VAL A 52 -9.08 -5.71 -1.39
N VAL A 53 -8.20 -6.59 -1.85
CA VAL A 53 -8.29 -8.05 -1.71
C VAL A 53 -7.14 -8.64 -0.89
N GLY A 54 -6.13 -7.84 -0.59
CA GLY A 54 -4.99 -8.23 0.25
C GLY A 54 -4.28 -7.01 0.83
N LEU A 55 -3.69 -7.18 2.00
CA LEU A 55 -2.89 -6.18 2.70
C LEU A 55 -1.58 -6.83 3.18
N GLY A 56 -0.45 -6.30 2.73
CA GLY A 56 0.89 -6.62 3.24
C GLY A 56 1.36 -5.51 4.16
N ILE A 57 1.84 -5.87 5.35
CA ILE A 57 2.45 -4.93 6.30
C ILE A 57 3.86 -5.42 6.61
N ASP A 58 4.86 -4.61 6.29
CA ASP A 58 6.25 -4.87 6.62
C ASP A 58 6.65 -3.99 7.81
N THR A 59 6.68 -4.56 9.01
CA THR A 59 6.99 -3.84 10.25
C THR A 59 8.45 -4.01 10.70
N LEU A 60 9.33 -4.57 9.87
CA LEU A 60 10.74 -4.76 10.24
C LEU A 60 11.53 -3.47 10.00
N SER A 61 11.45 -2.55 10.97
CA SER A 61 12.40 -1.45 11.07
C SER A 61 13.73 -1.94 11.68
N CYS A 62 14.85 -1.67 11.01
CA CYS A 62 16.20 -1.91 11.54
C CYS A 62 16.65 -0.85 12.56
#